data_AF-A0A852KBB9-F1
#
_entry.id   AF-A0A852KBB9-F1
#
_cell.length_a   1.000
_cell.length_b   1.000
_cell.length_c   1.000
_cell.angle_alpha   90.00
_cell.angle_beta   90.00
_cell.angle_gamma   90.00
#
_symmetry.space_group_name_H-M   'P 1'
#
loop_
_entity.id
_entity.type
_entity.pdbx_description
1 polymer ?
#
loop_
_entity_poly.entity_id
_entity_poly.type
_entity_poly.pdbx_seq_one_letter_code
_entity_poly.pdbx_strand_id
1 'polypeptide(L)'
;GGEEDWSLSQTLTPSQVQRNLQRYSQDQVNQKVTEVVQFLLVKDQKKIPIRRADILKRVIREYRDVASEIISRAGRTLQQVFGLQLVEIDTKHHVYILTSSLPRSEGENLRRDNQTVKMGLLLIILSFIFMKGNSVKDS
;
A
#
# COMPACT_ATOMS: atom_id res chain seq x y z
N GLY A 1 5.55 30.46 -22.24
CA GLY A 1 6.40 30.78 -21.09
C GLY A 1 6.39 29.60 -20.15
N GLY A 2 7.56 28.98 -19.96
CA GLY A 2 7.81 27.98 -18.92
C GLY A 2 7.53 26.53 -19.28
N GLU A 3 8.25 25.98 -20.26
CA GLU A 3 8.53 24.55 -20.35
C GLU A 3 9.79 24.26 -19.53
N GLU A 4 9.68 23.55 -18.41
CA GLU A 4 10.85 23.03 -17.68
C GLU A 4 10.60 21.58 -17.24
N ASP A 5 10.96 20.69 -18.18
CA ASP A 5 11.71 19.45 -18.00
C ASP A 5 11.62 18.72 -16.65
N TRP A 6 10.75 17.71 -16.57
CA TRP A 6 10.69 16.76 -15.44
C TRP A 6 11.55 15.51 -15.63
N SER A 7 12.54 15.55 -16.52
CA SER A 7 13.33 14.38 -16.93
C SER A 7 14.69 14.31 -16.22
N LEU A 8 14.71 14.23 -14.90
CA LEU A 8 15.96 13.90 -14.18
C LEU A 8 15.77 12.67 -13.30
N SER A 9 15.81 11.51 -13.96
CA SER A 9 16.26 10.26 -13.36
C SER A 9 17.74 10.43 -12.96
N GLN A 10 18.02 11.12 -11.85
CA GLN A 10 19.34 11.05 -11.23
C GLN A 10 19.47 9.65 -10.60
N THR A 11 19.93 8.69 -11.39
CA THR A 11 20.54 7.47 -10.85
C THR A 11 21.84 7.88 -10.17
N LEU A 12 21.77 8.18 -8.87
CA LEU A 12 22.95 8.37 -8.05
C LEU A 12 23.82 7.12 -8.16
N THR A 13 25.11 7.32 -8.39
CA THR A 13 26.06 6.20 -8.45
C THR A 13 26.15 5.52 -7.08
N PRO A 14 26.41 4.19 -7.02
CA PRO A 14 26.53 3.47 -5.75
C PRO A 14 27.52 4.13 -4.77
N SER A 15 28.59 4.74 -5.30
CA SER A 15 29.60 5.47 -4.52
C SER A 15 29.14 6.82 -3.97
N GLN A 16 28.14 7.46 -4.59
CA GLN A 16 27.48 8.66 -4.06
C GLN A 16 26.43 8.30 -3.00
N VAL A 17 25.69 7.21 -3.19
CA VAL A 17 24.76 6.70 -2.17
C VAL A 17 25.54 6.28 -0.92
N GLN A 18 26.65 5.56 -1.07
CA GLN A 18 27.53 5.14 0.04
C GLN A 18 28.07 6.34 0.85
N ARG A 19 28.51 7.42 0.18
CA ARG A 19 29.02 8.63 0.83
C ARG A 19 27.93 9.43 1.54
N ASN A 20 26.73 9.48 0.98
CA ASN A 20 25.60 10.12 1.65
C ASN A 20 25.07 9.29 2.83
N LEU A 21 25.15 7.95 2.74
CA LEU A 21 24.86 7.06 3.86
C LEU A 21 25.79 7.31 5.06
N GLN A 22 27.02 7.79 4.84
CA GLN A 22 27.93 8.19 5.93
C GLN A 22 27.46 9.42 6.71
N ARG A 23 26.50 10.19 6.20
CA ARG A 23 25.92 11.34 6.92
C ARG A 23 24.85 10.94 7.93
N TYR A 24 24.32 9.72 7.83
CA TYR A 24 23.22 9.24 8.67
C TYR A 24 23.64 7.97 9.41
N SER A 25 23.25 7.84 10.68
CA SER A 25 23.44 6.57 11.38
C SER A 25 22.59 5.48 10.74
N GLN A 26 23.09 4.24 10.77
CA GLN A 26 22.32 3.07 10.33
C GLN A 26 20.98 2.97 11.06
N ASP A 27 20.91 3.38 12.33
CA ASP A 27 19.67 3.42 13.11
C ASP A 27 18.66 4.43 12.58
N GLN A 28 19.11 5.60 12.13
CA GLN A 28 18.25 6.62 11.52
C GLN A 28 17.66 6.13 10.20
N VAL A 29 18.49 5.47 9.38
CA VAL A 29 18.04 4.85 8.12
C VAL A 29 17.02 3.75 8.42
N ASN A 30 17.29 2.88 9.40
CA ASN A 30 16.38 1.80 9.80
C ASN A 30 15.05 2.33 10.37
N GLN A 31 15.08 3.43 11.13
CA GLN A 31 13.88 4.11 11.56
C GLN A 31 13.05 4.59 10.36
N LYS A 32 13.69 5.23 9.37
CA LYS A 32 12.99 5.68 8.16
C LYS A 32 12.45 4.52 7.33
N VAL A 33 13.16 3.41 7.24
CA VAL A 33 12.66 2.17 6.61
C VAL A 33 11.37 1.73 7.29
N THR A 34 11.35 1.70 8.62
CA THR A 34 10.17 1.30 9.40
C THR A 34 8.99 2.24 9.17
N GLU A 35 9.22 3.56 9.17
CA GLU A 35 8.18 4.55 8.87
C GLU A 35 7.62 4.40 7.45
N VAL A 36 8.46 4.10 6.46
CA VAL A 36 8.03 3.85 5.08
C VAL A 36 7.18 2.58 5.00
N VAL A 37 7.58 1.49 5.68
CA VAL A 37 6.78 0.26 5.74
C VAL A 37 5.40 0.55 6.33
N GLN A 38 5.33 1.24 7.48
CA GLN A 38 4.05 1.61 8.10
C GLN A 38 3.19 2.47 7.18
N PHE A 39 3.79 3.46 6.52
CA PHE A 39 3.08 4.31 5.56
C PHE A 39 2.47 3.50 4.41
N LEU A 40 3.23 2.56 3.84
CA LEU A 40 2.79 1.70 2.74
C LEU A 40 1.62 0.81 3.16
N LEU A 41 1.70 0.19 4.34
CA LEU A 41 0.64 -0.67 4.89
C LEU A 41 -0.66 0.13 5.11
N VAL A 42 -0.58 1.32 5.69
CA VAL A 42 -1.75 2.18 5.91
C VAL A 42 -2.39 2.63 4.59
N LYS A 43 -1.58 2.93 3.58
CA LYS A 43 -2.07 3.32 2.25
C LYS A 43 -2.77 2.16 1.56
N ASP A 44 -2.22 0.95 1.63
CA ASP A 44 -2.86 -0.24 1.06
C ASP A 44 -4.18 -0.57 1.75
N GLN A 45 -4.23 -0.50 3.09
CA GLN A 45 -5.45 -0.73 3.85
C GLN A 45 -6.58 0.23 3.44
N LYS A 46 -6.25 1.50 3.19
CA LYS A 46 -7.20 2.52 2.75
C LYS A 46 -7.48 2.49 1.23
N LYS A 47 -6.85 1.58 0.49
CA LYS A 47 -6.93 1.48 -0.99
C LYS A 47 -6.63 2.82 -1.68
N ILE A 48 -5.68 3.58 -1.13
CA ILE A 48 -5.22 4.84 -1.70
C ILE A 48 -3.98 4.58 -2.55
N PRO A 49 -3.89 5.14 -3.77
CA PRO A 49 -2.68 5.03 -4.59
C PRO A 49 -1.41 5.48 -3.84
N ILE A 50 -0.35 4.68 -3.95
CA ILE A 50 0.95 4.97 -3.34
C ILE A 50 1.81 5.65 -4.41
N ARG A 51 2.11 6.94 -4.24
CA ARG A 51 2.99 7.69 -5.16
C ARG A 51 4.36 7.87 -4.55
N ARG A 52 5.44 7.72 -5.33
CA ARG A 52 6.82 7.99 -4.88
C ARG A 52 6.95 9.39 -4.27
N ALA A 53 6.35 10.38 -4.92
CA ALA A 53 6.36 11.76 -4.45
C ALA A 53 5.75 11.92 -3.05
N ASP A 54 4.70 11.16 -2.72
CA ASP A 54 4.08 11.19 -1.39
C ASP A 54 5.02 10.59 -0.33
N ILE A 55 5.69 9.47 -0.64
CA ILE A 55 6.67 8.84 0.24
C ILE A 55 7.81 9.83 0.53
N LEU A 56 8.33 10.46 -0.53
CA LEU A 56 9.41 11.44 -0.43
C LEU A 56 9.01 12.67 0.40
N LYS A 57 7.81 13.20 0.19
CA LYS A 57 7.35 14.42 0.86
C LYS A 57 6.93 14.19 2.32
N ARG A 58 6.28 13.06 2.62
CA ARG A 58 5.66 12.84 3.94
C ARG A 58 6.59 12.16 4.93
N VAL A 59 7.37 11.17 4.46
CA VAL A 59 8.15 10.27 5.32
C VAL A 59 9.64 10.56 5.23
N ILE A 60 10.19 10.54 4.02
CA ILE A 60 11.64 10.68 3.78
C ILE A 60 12.12 12.10 4.08
N ARG A 61 11.40 13.13 3.60
CA ARG A 61 11.66 14.56 3.84
C ARG A 61 13.09 14.99 3.54
N GLU A 62 13.97 15.01 4.54
CA GLU A 62 15.39 15.37 4.46
C GLU A 62 16.31 14.25 3.94
N TYR A 63 15.89 12.98 3.99
CA TYR A 63 16.70 11.80 3.59
C TYR A 63 16.62 11.51 2.07
N ARG A 64 16.48 12.54 1.22
CA ARG A 64 16.17 12.34 -0.23
C ARG A 64 17.30 11.69 -1.01
N ASP A 65 18.53 11.97 -0.61
CA ASP A 65 19.78 11.42 -1.13
C ASP A 65 19.89 9.90 -0.93
N VAL A 66 19.30 9.37 0.13
CA VAL A 66 19.28 7.94 0.46
C VAL A 66 17.89 7.29 0.28
N ALA A 67 16.94 8.04 -0.30
CA ALA A 67 15.54 7.60 -0.43
C ALA A 67 15.40 6.30 -1.22
N SER A 68 16.20 6.12 -2.26
CA SER A 68 16.14 4.90 -3.08
C SER A 68 16.53 3.67 -2.26
N GLU A 69 17.54 3.80 -1.40
CA GLU A 69 17.97 2.71 -0.52
C GLU A 69 16.94 2.42 0.57
N ILE A 70 16.33 3.47 1.16
CA ILE A 70 15.27 3.32 2.16
C ILE A 70 14.05 2.60 1.56
N ILE A 71 13.59 3.02 0.38
CA ILE A 71 12.45 2.40 -0.31
C ILE A 71 12.79 0.95 -0.70
N SER A 72 14.01 0.69 -1.17
CA SER A 72 14.47 -0.67 -1.48
C SER A 72 14.48 -1.58 -0.24
N ARG A 73 15.02 -1.09 0.88
CA ARG A 73 14.99 -1.80 2.17
C ARG A 73 13.57 -2.05 2.66
N ALA A 74 12.69 -1.06 2.57
CA ALA A 74 11.28 -1.20 2.94
C ALA A 74 10.57 -2.26 2.09
N GLY A 75 10.84 -2.30 0.77
CA GLY A 75 10.35 -3.35 -0.12
C GLY A 75 10.81 -4.75 0.29
N ARG A 76 12.09 -4.91 0.66
CA ARG A 76 12.62 -6.17 1.20
C ARG A 76 11.94 -6.57 2.51
N THR A 77 11.77 -5.63 3.44
CA THR A 77 11.09 -5.88 4.72
C THR A 77 9.64 -6.31 4.50
N LEU A 78 8.91 -5.65 3.59
CA LEU A 78 7.55 -6.02 3.22
C LEU A 78 7.48 -7.47 2.71
N GLN A 79 8.43 -7.86 1.86
CA GLN A 79 8.47 -9.20 1.31
C GLN A 79 8.82 -10.25 2.36
N GLN A 80 9.83 -9.99 3.19
CA GLN A 80 10.37 -10.96 4.15
C GLN A 80 9.50 -11.11 5.41
N VAL A 81 8.91 -10.02 5.91
CA VAL A 81 8.17 -10.01 7.18
C VAL A 81 6.66 -10.14 6.97
N PHE A 82 6.13 -9.48 5.93
CA PHE A 82 4.68 -9.41 5.70
C PHE A 82 4.21 -10.28 4.54
N GLY A 83 5.13 -10.84 3.73
CA GLY A 83 4.76 -11.55 2.50
C GLY A 83 4.06 -10.62 1.48
N LEU A 84 4.45 -9.35 1.45
CA LEU A 84 3.92 -8.36 0.53
C LEU A 84 5.02 -7.87 -0.41
N GLN A 85 4.71 -7.76 -1.70
CA GLN A 85 5.61 -7.22 -2.70
C GLN A 85 5.17 -5.80 -3.09
N LEU A 86 6.11 -4.86 -3.01
CA LEU A 86 5.94 -3.51 -3.53
C LEU A 86 6.19 -3.51 -5.05
N VAL A 87 5.15 -3.29 -5.84
CA VAL A 87 5.20 -3.34 -7.31
C VAL A 87 4.90 -1.97 -7.89
N GLU A 88 5.73 -1.52 -8.82
CA GLU A 88 5.48 -0.30 -9.59
C GLU A 88 4.57 -0.61 -10.78
N ILE A 89 3.42 0.06 -10.86
CA ILE A 89 2.41 -0.14 -11.91
C ILE A 89 2.43 0.96 -12.96
N ASP A 90 3.05 2.09 -12.64
CA ASP A 90 3.19 3.23 -13.54
C ASP A 90 4.56 3.86 -13.32
N THR A 91 5.46 3.63 -14.27
CA THR A 91 6.82 4.15 -14.25
C THR A 91 6.89 5.64 -14.56
N LYS A 92 5.89 6.20 -15.26
CA LYS A 92 5.86 7.63 -15.62
C LYS A 92 5.53 8.48 -14.40
N HIS A 93 4.58 8.03 -13.58
CA HIS A 93 4.14 8.75 -12.38
C HIS A 93 4.69 8.15 -11.08
N HIS A 94 5.52 7.11 -11.18
CA HIS A 94 6.07 6.34 -10.06
C HIS A 94 5.00 5.95 -9.03
N VAL A 95 4.01 5.19 -9.49
CA VAL A 95 2.89 4.69 -8.68
C VAL A 95 3.14 3.23 -8.33
N TYR A 96 2.95 2.91 -7.05
CA TYR A 96 3.14 1.59 -6.48
C TYR A 96 1.84 1.01 -5.94
N ILE A 97 1.80 -0.32 -5.85
CA ILE A 97 0.82 -1.11 -5.12
C ILE A 97 1.52 -2.15 -4.26
N LEU A 98 0.83 -2.64 -3.22
CA LEU A 98 1.24 -3.84 -2.50
C LEU A 98 0.47 -5.04 -3.05
N THR A 99 1.19 -6.11 -3.34
CA THR A 99 0.61 -7.39 -3.79
C THR A 99 1.00 -8.49 -2.80
N SER A 100 0.07 -9.40 -2.49
CA SER A 100 0.41 -10.54 -1.66
C SER A 100 1.26 -11.54 -2.45
N SER A 101 2.39 -11.94 -1.90
CA SER A 101 3.20 -13.04 -2.43
C SER A 101 2.73 -14.41 -1.92
N LEU A 102 1.80 -14.44 -0.97
CA LEU A 102 1.22 -15.69 -0.48
C LEU A 102 0.17 -16.21 -1.47
N PRO A 103 0.10 -17.55 -1.67
CA PRO A 103 -0.97 -18.16 -2.43
C PRO A 103 -2.30 -17.77 -1.79
N ARG A 104 -3.18 -17.20 -2.61
CA ARG A 104 -4.48 -16.74 -2.17
C ARG A 104 -5.28 -17.95 -1.69
N SER A 105 -5.73 -17.94 -0.44
CA SER A 105 -6.66 -18.97 0.02
C SER A 105 -7.90 -18.93 -0.86
N GLU A 106 -8.37 -20.10 -1.31
CA GLU A 106 -9.48 -20.24 -2.27
C GLU A 106 -10.77 -19.54 -1.81
N GLY A 107 -10.88 -19.17 -0.53
CA GLY A 107 -12.01 -18.43 0.05
C GLY A 107 -11.93 -16.90 0.03
N GLU A 108 -10.79 -16.27 -0.30
CA GLU A 108 -10.68 -14.79 -0.30
C GLU A 108 -11.16 -14.14 -1.60
N ASN A 109 -11.26 -14.94 -2.66
CA ASN A 109 -12.22 -14.71 -3.70
C ASN A 109 -13.42 -15.63 -3.42
N LEU A 110 -14.13 -15.42 -2.31
CA LEU A 110 -15.57 -15.63 -2.35
C LEU A 110 -16.00 -14.79 -3.55
N ARG A 111 -16.12 -15.48 -4.68
CA ARG A 111 -16.70 -14.96 -5.91
C ARG A 111 -17.89 -14.18 -5.40
N ARG A 112 -18.13 -12.98 -5.95
CA ARG A 112 -19.50 -12.50 -6.05
C ARG A 112 -20.24 -13.55 -6.90
N ASP A 113 -20.47 -14.70 -6.32
CA ASP A 113 -21.35 -15.70 -6.83
C ASP A 113 -22.70 -15.03 -6.77
N ASN A 114 -23.40 -15.13 -7.90
CA ASN A 114 -24.76 -14.68 -8.01
C ASN A 114 -25.60 -15.23 -6.83
N GLN A 115 -25.27 -16.41 -6.29
CA GLN A 115 -25.89 -16.95 -5.08
C GLN A 115 -25.63 -16.09 -3.84
N THR A 116 -24.39 -15.67 -3.57
CA THR A 116 -24.08 -14.80 -2.41
C THR A 116 -24.82 -13.46 -2.50
N VAL A 117 -24.92 -12.88 -3.71
CA VAL A 117 -25.66 -11.63 -3.94
C VAL A 117 -27.17 -11.84 -3.73
N LYS A 118 -27.73 -12.94 -4.23
CA LYS A 118 -29.13 -13.33 -4.03
C LYS A 118 -29.45 -13.54 -2.55
N MET A 119 -28.58 -14.23 -1.81
CA MET A 119 -28.75 -14.44 -0.36
C MET A 119 -28.69 -13.12 0.41
N GLY A 120 -27.79 -12.21 0.04
CA GLY A 120 -27.73 -10.88 0.62
C GLY A 120 -29.01 -10.08 0.40
N LEU A 121 -29.53 -10.06 -0.84
CA LEU A 121 -30.80 -9.39 -1.16
C LEU A 121 -31.99 -10.02 -0.42
N LEU A 122 -32.03 -11.35 -0.34
CA LEU A 122 -33.05 -12.09 0.39
C LEU A 122 -33.05 -11.69 1.88
N LEU A 123 -31.89 -11.65 2.53
CA LEU A 123 -31.78 -11.22 3.94
C LEU A 123 -32.26 -9.79 4.16
N ILE A 124 -31.98 -8.87 3.22
CA ILE A 124 -32.49 -7.48 3.30
C ILE A 124 -34.01 -7.46 3.21
N ILE A 125 -34.61 -8.20 2.28
CA ILE A 125 -36.08 -8.29 2.13
C ILE A 125 -36.72 -8.92 3.36
N LEU A 126 -36.18 -10.03 3.88
CA LEU A 126 -36.69 -10.64 5.12
C LEU A 126 -36.57 -9.69 6.31
N SER A 127 -35.45 -8.98 6.45
CA SER A 127 -35.25 -7.99 7.51
C SER A 127 -36.29 -6.88 7.43
N PHE A 128 -36.57 -6.38 6.22
CA PHE A 128 -37.60 -5.38 5.98
C PHE A 128 -39.01 -5.89 6.34
N ILE A 129 -39.36 -7.12 5.95
CA ILE A 129 -40.64 -7.75 6.30
C ILE A 129 -40.76 -7.93 7.81
N PHE A 130 -39.71 -8.43 8.46
CA PHE A 130 -39.64 -8.64 9.91
C PHE A 130 -39.78 -7.33 10.69
N MET A 131 -39.05 -6.28 10.27
CA MET A 131 -39.14 -4.94 10.86
C MET A 131 -40.53 -4.30 10.67
N LYS A 132 -41.28 -4.69 9.63
CA LYS A 132 -42.64 -4.17 9.36
C LYS A 132 -43.74 -4.84 10.21
N GLY A 133 -43.38 -5.79 11.07
CA GLY A 133 -44.23 -6.29 12.15
C GLY A 133 -45.24 -7.34 11.71
N ASN A 134 -44.86 -8.61 11.86
CA ASN A 134 -45.83 -9.66 12.17
C ASN A 134 -45.49 -10.19 13.56
N SER A 135 -46.03 -9.52 14.59
CA SER A 135 -46.04 -10.04 15.96
C SER A 135 -47.11 -11.12 16.00
N VAL A 136 -46.70 -12.37 15.82
CA VAL A 136 -47.54 -13.50 16.21
C VAL A 136 -47.38 -13.62 17.73
N LYS A 137 -48.39 -13.19 18.48
CA LYS A 137 -48.51 -13.58 19.89
C LYS A 137 -48.87 -15.06 19.92
N ASP A 138 -47.94 -15.89 20.40
CA ASP A 138 -48.28 -17.24 20.85
C ASP A 138 -49.40 -17.14 21.90
N SER A 139 -50.47 -17.91 21.67
CA SER A 139 -51.60 -18.09 22.58
C SER A 139 -51.44 -19.39 23.34
#